data_AF-A0A0A0JZM7-F1
#
_entry.id   AF-A0A0A0JZM7-F1
#
_cell.length_a   1.000
_cell.length_b   1.000
_cell.length_c   1.000
_cell.angle_alpha   90.00
_cell.angle_beta   90.00
_cell.angle_gamma   90.00
#
_symmetry.space_group_name_H-M   'P 1'
#
loop_
_entity.id
_entity.type
_entity.pdbx_description
1 polymer ?
#
loop_
_entity_poly.entity_id
_entity_poly.type
_entity_poly.pdbx_seq_one_letter_code
_entity_poly.pdbx_strand_id
1 'polypeptide(L)'
;MPSATATSFLDWADAGLVAAARGAGPDLGAALALARELGPVSVELGRRSWMVLRVLGSLGAGDLTVARVVEPHLDALAILAQAAGGDEPAVSAPPGSTWGVYAAHAPGAHLRATPSGQGWTLDGTKPWCSLAGEVSHAVITAHVDEHRRRAFAVDLAHPGVERSDAPWVSRGLAAVRSTGLRLTAVPATPVGPPGWYLSRPGFAWGGVGVAAVWFGAAAALAQTVLD
;
A
#
# COMPACT_ATOMS: atom_id res chain seq x y z
N MET A 1 -19.26 -43.73 15.12
CA MET A 1 -18.35 -43.05 14.18
C MET A 1 -17.85 -41.79 14.85
N PRO A 2 -16.54 -41.58 15.01
CA PRO A 2 -16.05 -40.30 15.50
C PRO A 2 -16.41 -39.24 14.45
N SER A 3 -17.16 -38.23 14.89
CA SER A 3 -17.42 -37.04 14.08
C SER A 3 -16.07 -36.43 13.74
N ALA A 4 -15.65 -36.51 12.48
CA ALA A 4 -14.53 -35.72 12.01
C ALA A 4 -14.94 -34.26 12.24
N THR A 5 -14.30 -33.57 13.19
CA THR A 5 -14.41 -32.12 13.31
C THR A 5 -14.05 -31.57 11.95
N ALA A 6 -15.01 -30.95 11.27
CA ALA A 6 -14.76 -30.32 9.99
C ALA A 6 -13.63 -29.30 10.19
N THR A 7 -12.48 -29.54 9.54
CA THR A 7 -11.34 -28.62 9.58
C THR A 7 -11.79 -27.27 9.04
N SER A 8 -11.57 -26.20 9.79
CA SER A 8 -11.98 -24.87 9.36
C SER A 8 -11.00 -24.35 8.32
N PHE A 9 -11.51 -23.74 7.25
CA PHE A 9 -10.72 -23.02 6.25
C PHE A 9 -9.98 -21.83 6.86
N LEU A 10 -10.27 -21.44 8.10
CA LEU A 10 -9.65 -20.33 8.82
C LEU A 10 -8.75 -20.77 9.98
N ASP A 11 -8.44 -22.07 10.14
CA ASP A 11 -7.58 -22.56 11.24
C ASP A 11 -6.16 -21.94 11.27
N TRP A 12 -5.68 -21.48 10.12
CA TRP A 12 -4.40 -20.77 10.00
C TRP A 12 -4.47 -19.29 10.38
N ALA A 13 -5.67 -18.69 10.40
CA ALA A 13 -5.84 -17.25 10.56
C ALA A 13 -5.59 -16.80 12.01
N ASP A 14 -5.36 -15.51 12.20
CA ASP A 14 -5.44 -14.88 13.50
C ASP A 14 -6.87 -14.41 13.73
N ALA A 15 -7.60 -15.08 14.63
CA ALA A 15 -9.01 -14.80 14.89
C ALA A 15 -9.25 -13.36 15.40
N GLY A 16 -8.30 -12.80 16.14
CA GLY A 16 -8.37 -11.42 16.62
C GLY A 16 -8.27 -10.43 15.46
N LEU A 17 -7.34 -10.63 14.54
CA LEU A 17 -7.22 -9.80 13.34
C LEU A 17 -8.41 -9.94 12.38
N VAL A 18 -8.93 -11.15 12.21
CA VAL A 18 -10.16 -11.37 11.42
C VAL A 18 -11.32 -10.58 12.02
N ALA A 19 -11.50 -10.66 13.35
CA ALA A 19 -12.55 -9.91 14.05
C ALA A 19 -12.33 -8.39 13.98
N ALA A 20 -11.10 -7.91 14.14
CA ALA A 20 -10.76 -6.50 14.02
C ALA A 20 -11.05 -5.95 12.61
N ALA A 21 -10.68 -6.70 11.56
CA ALA A 21 -10.97 -6.32 10.18
C ALA A 21 -12.48 -6.32 9.88
N ARG A 22 -13.23 -7.32 10.36
CA ARG A 22 -14.72 -7.31 10.26
C ARG A 22 -15.34 -6.13 11.00
N GLY A 23 -14.83 -5.82 12.19
CA GLY A 23 -15.32 -4.71 13.01
C GLY A 23 -15.10 -3.34 12.40
N ALA A 24 -13.96 -3.15 11.73
CA ALA A 24 -13.68 -1.92 10.96
C ALA A 24 -14.52 -1.85 9.67
N GLY A 25 -14.64 -2.96 8.93
CA GLY A 25 -15.42 -3.03 7.70
C GLY A 25 -15.06 -1.92 6.70
N PRO A 26 -16.05 -1.15 6.20
CA PRO A 26 -15.79 -0.06 5.25
C PRO A 26 -15.27 1.26 5.88
N ASP A 27 -15.11 1.32 7.21
CA ASP A 27 -14.58 2.52 7.88
C ASP A 27 -13.08 2.68 7.60
N LEU A 28 -12.75 3.65 6.72
CA LEU A 28 -11.37 3.94 6.34
C LEU A 28 -10.55 4.49 7.51
N GLY A 29 -11.16 5.21 8.45
CA GLY A 29 -10.47 5.74 9.62
C GLY A 29 -10.03 4.62 10.56
N ALA A 30 -10.92 3.66 10.82
CA ALA A 30 -10.61 2.47 11.60
C ALA A 30 -9.55 1.59 10.90
N ALA A 31 -9.68 1.39 9.58
CA ALA A 31 -8.70 0.64 8.80
C ALA A 31 -7.31 1.30 8.79
N LEU A 32 -7.24 2.64 8.71
CA LEU A 32 -5.99 3.39 8.81
C LEU A 32 -5.39 3.34 10.22
N ALA A 33 -6.21 3.26 11.27
CA ALA A 33 -5.71 3.03 12.63
C ALA A 33 -5.03 1.67 12.74
N LEU A 34 -5.68 0.62 12.24
CA LEU A 34 -5.11 -0.73 12.18
C LEU A 34 -3.83 -0.78 11.33
N ALA A 35 -3.78 -0.03 10.23
CA ALA A 35 -2.58 0.08 9.41
C ALA A 35 -1.38 0.61 10.21
N ARG A 36 -1.58 1.68 11.01
CA ARG A 36 -0.53 2.24 11.86
C ARG A 36 -0.07 1.25 12.94
N GLU A 37 -1.00 0.57 13.60
CA GLU A 37 -0.70 -0.44 14.62
C GLU A 37 0.13 -1.59 14.05
N LEU A 38 -0.19 -2.03 12.83
CA LEU A 38 0.53 -3.10 12.13
C LEU A 38 1.83 -2.63 11.46
N GLY A 39 2.16 -1.34 11.49
CA GLY A 39 3.35 -0.77 10.87
C GLY A 39 4.67 -1.56 11.11
N PRO A 40 4.97 -2.02 12.34
CA PRO A 40 6.15 -2.83 12.62
C PRO A 40 6.23 -4.17 11.87
N VAL A 41 5.10 -4.71 11.39
CA VAL A 41 5.05 -5.95 10.59
C VAL A 41 5.70 -5.78 9.22
N SER A 42 5.73 -4.55 8.69
CA SER A 42 6.15 -4.25 7.31
C SER A 42 7.58 -4.72 6.99
N VAL A 43 8.51 -4.57 7.95
CA VAL A 43 9.94 -4.88 7.75
C VAL A 43 10.28 -6.36 7.93
N GLU A 44 9.32 -7.19 8.31
CA GLU A 44 9.51 -8.62 8.52
C GLU A 44 9.28 -9.46 7.25
N LEU A 45 8.75 -8.85 6.19
CA LEU A 45 8.49 -9.55 4.94
C LEU A 45 9.82 -9.92 4.24
N GLY A 46 10.02 -11.21 3.97
CA GLY A 46 11.30 -11.77 3.51
C GLY A 46 12.19 -12.32 4.64
N ARG A 47 11.89 -11.99 5.91
CA ARG A 47 12.58 -12.55 7.11
C ARG A 47 11.70 -13.55 7.85
N ARG A 48 10.49 -13.12 8.18
CA ARG A 48 9.43 -13.91 8.83
C ARG A 48 8.20 -13.91 7.94
N SER A 49 8.38 -14.25 6.67
CA SER A 49 7.35 -14.12 5.63
C SER A 49 6.01 -14.75 6.04
N TRP A 50 6.01 -15.95 6.63
CA TRP A 50 4.76 -16.59 7.09
C TRP A 50 3.97 -15.71 8.07
N MET A 51 4.64 -15.05 9.02
CA MET A 51 3.98 -14.15 9.98
C MET A 51 3.27 -13.00 9.26
N VAL A 52 3.96 -12.34 8.32
CA VAL A 52 3.38 -11.22 7.55
C VAL A 52 2.24 -11.69 6.65
N LEU A 53 2.43 -12.80 5.93
CA LEU A 53 1.41 -13.36 5.05
C LEU A 53 0.17 -13.82 5.85
N ARG A 54 0.35 -14.36 7.05
CA ARG A 54 -0.74 -14.69 7.96
C ARG A 54 -1.50 -13.45 8.41
N VAL A 55 -0.82 -12.35 8.73
CA VAL A 55 -1.46 -11.06 9.06
C VAL A 55 -2.31 -10.58 7.87
N LEU A 56 -1.71 -10.46 6.68
CA LEU A 56 -2.40 -9.98 5.48
C LEU A 56 -3.57 -10.88 5.08
N GLY A 57 -3.39 -12.21 5.15
CA GLY A 57 -4.47 -13.15 4.92
C GLY A 57 -5.58 -13.04 5.97
N SER A 58 -5.26 -12.84 7.24
CA SER A 58 -6.27 -12.67 8.30
C SER A 58 -7.10 -11.41 8.07
N LEU A 59 -6.47 -10.31 7.63
CA LEU A 59 -7.18 -9.10 7.23
C LEU A 59 -8.10 -9.36 6.03
N GLY A 60 -7.60 -10.05 4.99
CA GLY A 60 -8.42 -10.40 3.82
C GLY A 60 -9.59 -11.33 4.13
N ALA A 61 -9.42 -12.25 5.07
CA ALA A 61 -10.48 -13.12 5.58
C ALA A 61 -11.53 -12.38 6.43
N GLY A 62 -11.14 -11.24 7.02
CA GLY A 62 -12.04 -10.37 7.76
C GLY A 62 -12.79 -9.42 6.85
N ASP A 63 -12.07 -8.55 6.12
CA ASP A 63 -12.64 -7.56 5.21
C ASP A 63 -11.61 -7.10 4.16
N LEU A 64 -11.97 -7.20 2.87
CA LEU A 64 -11.11 -6.82 1.75
C LEU A 64 -10.83 -5.30 1.65
N THR A 65 -11.73 -4.45 2.13
CA THR A 65 -11.53 -2.99 2.22
C THR A 65 -10.43 -2.69 3.23
N VAL A 66 -10.51 -3.28 4.42
CA VAL A 66 -9.49 -3.12 5.46
C VAL A 66 -8.13 -3.61 4.95
N ALA A 67 -8.08 -4.80 4.37
CA ALA A 67 -6.85 -5.32 3.80
C ALA A 67 -6.28 -4.40 2.72
N ARG A 68 -7.14 -3.80 1.86
CA ARG A 68 -6.72 -2.85 0.82
C ARG A 68 -6.19 -1.52 1.39
N VAL A 69 -6.61 -1.11 2.58
CA VAL A 69 -6.09 0.08 3.27
C VAL A 69 -4.74 -0.24 3.94
N VAL A 70 -4.65 -1.37 4.62
CA VAL A 70 -3.47 -1.75 5.41
C VAL A 70 -2.30 -2.15 4.51
N GLU A 71 -2.52 -2.98 3.50
CA GLU A 71 -1.45 -3.56 2.68
C GLU A 71 -0.54 -2.51 2.02
N PRO A 72 -1.06 -1.47 1.33
CA PRO A 72 -0.21 -0.45 0.73
C PRO A 72 0.56 0.39 1.75
N HIS A 73 0.01 0.59 2.95
CA HIS A 73 0.72 1.28 4.02
C HIS A 73 1.92 0.44 4.49
N LEU A 74 1.73 -0.87 4.69
CA LEU A 74 2.83 -1.76 5.04
C LEU A 74 3.86 -1.85 3.90
N ASP A 75 3.44 -1.91 2.63
CA ASP A 75 4.38 -1.89 1.50
C ASP A 75 5.18 -0.59 1.45
N ALA A 76 4.55 0.57 1.68
CA ALA A 76 5.24 1.85 1.74
C ALA A 76 6.34 1.85 2.81
N LEU A 77 6.03 1.42 4.03
CA LEU A 77 7.01 1.34 5.12
C LEU A 77 8.15 0.36 4.80
N ALA A 78 7.84 -0.79 4.18
CA ALA A 78 8.85 -1.74 3.73
C ALA A 78 9.76 -1.15 2.63
N ILE A 79 9.21 -0.37 1.69
CA ILE A 79 9.99 0.32 0.66
C ILE A 79 10.94 1.34 1.30
N LEU A 80 10.44 2.17 2.23
CA LEU A 80 11.26 3.17 2.91
C LEU A 80 12.40 2.52 3.72
N ALA A 81 12.10 1.45 4.45
CA ALA A 81 13.10 0.69 5.20
C ALA A 81 14.17 0.06 4.29
N GLN A 82 13.78 -0.47 3.12
CA GLN A 82 14.72 -1.04 2.16
C GLN A 82 15.61 0.03 1.51
N ALA A 83 15.07 1.23 1.28
CA ALA A 83 15.83 2.35 0.72
C ALA A 83 16.84 2.93 1.72
N ALA A 84 16.51 2.93 3.02
CA ALA A 84 17.38 3.44 4.09
C ALA A 84 18.71 2.67 4.24
N GLY A 85 18.83 1.47 3.66
CA GLY A 85 20.08 0.71 3.62
C GLY A 85 21.03 1.06 2.47
N GLY A 86 20.68 2.04 1.62
CA GLY A 86 21.52 2.50 0.50
C GLY A 86 22.29 3.79 0.81
N ASP A 87 22.94 4.34 -0.21
CA ASP A 87 23.79 5.54 -0.11
C ASP A 87 23.02 6.87 -0.10
N GLU A 88 21.69 6.83 -0.29
CA GLU A 88 20.83 8.02 -0.34
C GLU A 88 20.28 8.36 1.06
N PRO A 89 19.93 9.64 1.32
CA PRO A 89 19.34 10.03 2.60
C PRO A 89 18.11 9.19 2.94
N ALA A 90 18.14 8.56 4.12
CA ALA A 90 17.03 7.74 4.58
C ALA A 90 15.79 8.60 4.83
N VAL A 91 14.67 8.20 4.21
CA VAL A 91 13.37 8.78 4.51
C VAL A 91 12.75 8.00 5.66
N SER A 92 12.58 8.65 6.80
CA SER A 92 11.82 8.09 7.92
C SER A 92 10.35 8.50 7.80
N ALA A 93 9.43 7.55 7.96
CA ALA A 93 8.01 7.84 8.03
C ALA A 93 7.71 8.61 9.33
N PRO A 94 7.09 9.81 9.27
CA PRO A 94 6.76 10.55 10.49
C PRO A 94 5.84 9.74 11.42
N PRO A 95 5.98 9.84 12.75
CA PRO A 95 5.07 9.18 13.68
C PRO A 95 3.61 9.51 13.38
N GLY A 96 2.76 8.48 13.33
CA GLY A 96 1.32 8.63 13.04
C GLY A 96 0.97 8.88 11.56
N SER A 97 1.96 8.99 10.66
CA SER A 97 1.70 9.13 9.23
C SER A 97 1.06 7.87 8.63
N THR A 98 0.27 8.06 7.59
CA THR A 98 -0.38 7.00 6.81
C THR A 98 0.07 7.13 5.37
N TRP A 99 0.26 6.00 4.68
CA TRP A 99 1.00 5.97 3.43
C TRP A 99 0.27 5.20 2.35
N GLY A 100 0.31 5.73 1.13
CA GLY A 100 -0.01 5.01 -0.10
C GLY A 100 1.25 4.63 -0.90
N VAL A 101 1.08 3.74 -1.88
CA VAL A 101 2.10 3.42 -2.89
C VAL A 101 1.51 3.61 -4.28
N TYR A 102 2.09 4.54 -5.05
CA TYR A 102 1.61 4.94 -6.37
C TYR A 102 2.67 4.63 -7.43
N ALA A 103 2.70 3.37 -7.87
CA ALA A 103 3.70 2.87 -8.81
C ALA A 103 3.19 2.72 -10.26
N ALA A 104 1.86 2.69 -10.46
CA ALA A 104 1.25 2.43 -11.76
C ALA A 104 1.39 3.61 -12.74
N HIS A 105 1.35 3.32 -14.04
CA HIS A 105 1.45 4.29 -15.12
C HIS A 105 0.40 3.99 -16.20
N ALA A 106 -0.19 5.04 -16.78
CA ALA A 106 -1.09 4.93 -17.92
C ALA A 106 -0.44 5.58 -19.15
N PRO A 107 -0.74 5.11 -20.37
CA PRO A 107 -0.40 5.85 -21.59
C PRO A 107 -0.90 7.30 -21.50
N GLY A 108 -0.05 8.27 -21.84
CA GLY A 108 -0.39 9.70 -21.80
C GLY A 108 -0.31 10.36 -20.42
N ALA A 109 -0.21 9.59 -19.32
CA ALA A 109 0.08 10.14 -17.99
C ALA A 109 1.60 10.15 -17.75
N HIS A 110 2.16 11.32 -17.50
CA HIS A 110 3.59 11.47 -17.30
C HIS A 110 3.86 12.36 -16.09
N LEU A 111 4.29 11.75 -14.98
CA LEU A 111 4.84 12.45 -13.83
C LEU A 111 6.36 12.52 -13.99
N ARG A 112 6.90 13.74 -14.07
CA ARG A 112 8.33 14.02 -14.20
C ARG A 112 8.89 14.41 -12.84
N ALA A 113 10.11 13.97 -12.56
CA ALA A 113 10.91 14.42 -11.43
C ALA A 113 12.12 15.19 -11.94
N THR A 114 12.33 16.40 -11.44
CA THR A 114 13.48 17.25 -11.80
C THR A 114 14.29 17.62 -10.55
N PRO A 115 15.63 17.59 -10.62
CA PRO A 115 16.45 18.18 -9.57
C PRO A 115 16.14 19.67 -9.40
N SER A 116 16.10 20.13 -8.16
CA SER A 116 15.96 21.52 -7.77
C SER A 116 17.04 21.89 -6.74
N GLY A 117 17.22 23.18 -6.46
CA GLY A 117 18.17 23.64 -5.45
C GLY A 117 17.90 23.10 -4.03
N GLN A 118 16.73 22.52 -3.78
CA GLN A 118 16.34 21.96 -2.49
C GLN A 118 16.02 20.45 -2.52
N GLY A 119 16.39 19.74 -3.61
CA GLY A 119 16.14 18.31 -3.74
C GLY A 119 15.49 17.98 -5.08
N TRP A 120 14.27 17.44 -5.06
CA TRP A 120 13.52 17.09 -6.26
C TRP A 120 12.13 17.73 -6.26
N THR A 121 11.64 18.07 -7.44
CA THR A 121 10.25 18.51 -7.65
C THR A 121 9.54 17.55 -8.59
N LEU A 122 8.25 17.32 -8.34
CA LEU A 122 7.38 16.50 -9.19
C LEU A 122 6.35 17.36 -9.91
N ASP A 123 6.25 17.13 -11.22
CA ASP A 123 5.35 17.85 -12.13
C ASP A 123 4.66 16.88 -13.10
N GLY A 124 3.34 16.97 -13.21
CA GLY A 124 2.54 16.18 -14.13
C GLY A 124 1.44 15.37 -13.46
N THR A 125 1.12 14.19 -14.00
CA THR A 125 -0.06 13.41 -13.58
C THR A 125 0.25 11.97 -13.20
N LYS A 126 -0.45 11.47 -12.18
CA LYS A 126 -0.43 10.08 -11.73
C LYS A 126 -1.87 9.54 -11.68
N PRO A 127 -2.25 8.56 -12.52
CA PRO A 127 -3.67 8.29 -12.82
C PRO A 127 -4.43 7.48 -11.75
N TRP A 128 -3.74 6.64 -10.96
CA TRP A 128 -4.39 5.72 -10.01
C TRP A 128 -3.71 5.76 -8.65
N CYS A 129 -4.22 6.64 -7.80
CA CYS A 129 -3.73 6.89 -6.46
C CYS A 129 -4.85 6.53 -5.48
N SER A 130 -4.87 5.25 -5.08
CA SER A 130 -5.86 4.74 -4.12
C SER A 130 -5.66 5.43 -2.76
N LEU A 131 -6.76 5.81 -2.11
CA LEU A 131 -6.76 6.48 -0.80
C LEU A 131 -6.02 7.82 -0.76
N ALA A 132 -5.73 8.44 -1.90
CA ALA A 132 -4.98 9.71 -1.93
C ALA A 132 -5.69 10.88 -1.23
N GLY A 133 -6.96 10.73 -0.88
CA GLY A 133 -7.70 11.67 -0.03
C GLY A 133 -7.65 11.38 1.47
N GLU A 134 -7.16 10.20 1.85
CA GLU A 134 -7.25 9.66 3.22
C GLU A 134 -5.86 9.45 3.85
N VAL A 135 -4.83 9.20 3.03
CA VAL A 135 -3.44 9.03 3.49
C VAL A 135 -2.68 10.35 3.48
N SER A 136 -1.75 10.52 4.43
CA SER A 136 -0.97 11.77 4.52
C SER A 136 0.22 11.80 3.57
N HIS A 137 0.81 10.65 3.25
CA HIS A 137 2.01 10.57 2.42
C HIS A 137 1.88 9.48 1.37
N ALA A 138 2.78 9.50 0.38
CA ALA A 138 2.92 8.40 -0.56
C ALA A 138 4.36 8.15 -0.97
N VAL A 139 4.65 6.88 -1.24
CA VAL A 139 5.75 6.50 -2.14
C VAL A 139 5.22 6.51 -3.56
N ILE A 140 5.72 7.41 -4.41
CA ILE A 140 5.28 7.62 -5.79
C ILE A 140 6.43 7.44 -6.78
N THR A 141 6.20 6.74 -7.88
CA THR A 141 7.19 6.64 -8.96
C THR A 141 6.99 7.73 -10.00
N ALA A 142 8.10 8.35 -10.42
CA ALA A 142 8.15 9.41 -11.43
C ALA A 142 9.34 9.21 -12.39
N HIS A 143 9.24 9.75 -13.60
CA HIS A 143 10.29 9.71 -14.61
C HIS A 143 11.37 10.73 -14.29
N VAL A 144 12.60 10.28 -14.14
CA VAL A 144 13.78 11.17 -13.99
C VAL A 144 14.40 11.50 -15.36
N ASP A 145 14.12 10.67 -16.36
CA ASP A 145 14.40 10.87 -17.78
C ASP A 145 13.46 9.98 -18.61
N GLU A 146 13.67 9.90 -19.93
CA GLU A 146 12.83 9.17 -20.88
C GLU A 146 12.76 7.66 -20.61
N HIS A 147 13.77 7.08 -19.96
CA HIS A 147 13.91 5.63 -19.82
C HIS A 147 13.83 5.16 -18.38
N ARG A 148 14.23 6.02 -17.43
CA ARG A 148 14.39 5.66 -16.03
C ARG A 148 13.34 6.34 -15.17
N ARG A 149 12.90 5.58 -14.17
CA ARG A 149 11.98 6.03 -13.13
C ARG A 149 12.66 5.91 -11.78
N ARG A 150 12.23 6.75 -10.85
CA ARG A 150 12.67 6.71 -9.46
C ARG A 150 11.46 6.78 -8.55
N ALA A 151 11.53 6.15 -7.38
CA ALA A 151 10.53 6.32 -6.33
C ALA A 151 10.86 7.56 -5.50
N PHE A 152 9.83 8.22 -4.99
CA PHE A 152 9.92 9.40 -4.16
C PHE A 152 8.91 9.33 -3.03
N ALA A 153 9.26 9.88 -1.88
CA ALA A 153 8.34 10.17 -0.79
C ALA A 153 7.78 11.58 -0.95
N VAL A 154 6.46 11.72 -0.81
CA VAL A 154 5.73 12.98 -1.00
C VAL A 154 4.71 13.16 0.11
N ASP A 155 4.60 14.39 0.61
CA ASP A 155 3.49 14.85 1.44
C ASP A 155 2.28 15.17 0.54
N LEU A 156 1.18 14.44 0.72
CA LEU A 156 -0.03 14.60 -0.08
C LEU A 156 -0.88 15.80 0.34
N ALA A 157 -0.58 16.44 1.48
CA ALA A 157 -1.22 17.68 1.92
C ALA A 157 -0.61 18.93 1.28
N HIS A 158 0.50 18.79 0.55
CA HIS A 158 1.16 19.92 -0.11
C HIS A 158 0.20 20.62 -1.11
N PRO A 159 0.12 21.97 -1.14
CA PRO A 159 -0.84 22.69 -1.98
C PRO A 159 -0.74 22.42 -3.49
N GLY A 160 0.43 21.98 -3.96
CA GLY A 160 0.64 21.56 -5.36
C GLY A 160 0.11 20.16 -5.70
N VAL A 161 -0.50 19.44 -4.76
CA VAL A 161 -1.13 18.14 -4.98
C VAL A 161 -2.63 18.31 -5.16
N GLU A 162 -3.11 18.09 -6.37
CA GLU A 162 -4.53 18.19 -6.72
C GLU A 162 -5.09 16.82 -7.09
N ARG A 163 -6.19 16.44 -6.45
CA ARG A 163 -6.91 15.20 -6.76
C ARG A 163 -7.87 15.45 -7.92
N SER A 164 -7.93 14.50 -8.86
CA SER A 164 -8.95 14.50 -9.90
C SER A 164 -10.34 14.42 -9.28
N ASP A 165 -11.25 15.23 -9.82
CA ASP A 165 -12.68 15.24 -9.50
C ASP A 165 -13.47 14.18 -10.29
N ALA A 166 -12.79 13.41 -11.15
CA ALA A 166 -13.41 12.39 -11.97
C ALA A 166 -14.26 11.42 -11.12
N PRO A 167 -15.46 11.03 -11.60
CA PRO A 167 -16.34 10.16 -10.86
C PRO A 167 -15.69 8.80 -10.63
N TRP A 168 -15.74 8.33 -9.39
CA TRP A 168 -15.28 6.99 -9.02
C TRP A 168 -16.49 6.05 -8.95
N VAL A 169 -16.56 5.11 -9.90
CA VAL A 169 -17.66 4.15 -10.00
C VAL A 169 -17.10 2.73 -9.92
N SER A 170 -16.74 2.31 -8.70
CA SER A 170 -16.26 0.94 -8.45
C SER A 170 -17.32 0.09 -7.77
N ARG A 171 -17.52 -1.13 -8.28
CA ARG A 171 -18.45 -2.12 -7.69
C ARG A 171 -17.81 -2.92 -6.55
N GLY A 172 -16.49 -3.11 -6.60
CA GLY A 172 -15.70 -3.72 -5.53
C GLY A 172 -14.88 -2.67 -4.80
N LEU A 173 -14.60 -2.88 -3.51
CA LEU A 173 -13.81 -1.93 -2.70
C LEU A 173 -14.34 -0.49 -2.82
N ALA A 174 -15.67 -0.32 -2.81
CA ALA A 174 -16.33 0.95 -3.14
C ALA A 174 -15.90 2.11 -2.22
N ALA A 175 -15.58 1.80 -0.95
CA ALA A 175 -15.03 2.76 0.00
C ALA A 175 -13.60 3.23 -0.36
N VAL A 176 -12.83 2.41 -1.07
CA VAL A 176 -11.45 2.75 -1.48
C VAL A 176 -11.48 3.51 -2.80
N ARG A 177 -11.63 4.83 -2.72
CA ARG A 177 -11.54 5.69 -3.91
C ARG A 177 -10.12 5.65 -4.50
N SER A 178 -10.03 5.33 -5.79
CA SER A 178 -8.81 5.53 -6.58
C SER A 178 -8.98 6.74 -7.48
N THR A 179 -8.09 7.72 -7.34
CA THR A 179 -8.16 8.99 -8.07
C THR A 179 -6.86 9.28 -8.80
N GLY A 180 -6.93 10.05 -9.88
CA GLY A 180 -5.76 10.71 -10.43
C GLY A 180 -5.24 11.79 -9.47
N LEU A 181 -3.94 12.03 -9.50
CA LEU A 181 -3.28 13.20 -8.92
C LEU A 181 -2.65 14.03 -10.03
N ARG A 182 -2.78 15.36 -9.95
CA ARG A 182 -1.97 16.35 -10.65
C ARG A 182 -1.02 16.97 -9.65
N LEU A 183 0.28 16.95 -9.96
CA LEU A 183 1.33 17.51 -9.13
C LEU A 183 1.93 18.72 -9.87
N THR A 184 2.09 19.83 -9.17
CA THR A 184 2.71 21.05 -9.67
C THR A 184 3.80 21.51 -8.71
N ALA A 185 5.06 21.41 -9.15
CA ALA A 185 6.28 21.72 -8.42
C ALA A 185 6.30 21.15 -6.98
N VAL A 186 5.80 19.92 -6.80
CA VAL A 186 5.67 19.33 -5.46
C VAL A 186 7.03 18.84 -4.98
N PRO A 187 7.53 19.32 -3.83
CA PRO A 187 8.78 18.82 -3.25
C PRO A 187 8.70 17.33 -2.96
N ALA A 188 9.77 16.60 -3.28
CA ALA A 188 9.80 15.17 -3.13
C ALA A 188 11.19 14.68 -2.69
N THR A 189 11.19 13.70 -1.79
CA THR A 189 12.44 13.11 -1.30
C THR A 189 12.71 11.81 -2.04
N PRO A 190 13.89 11.62 -2.64
CA PRO A 190 14.18 10.39 -3.37
C PRO A 190 14.15 9.15 -2.46
N VAL A 191 13.66 8.03 -3.00
CA VAL A 191 13.60 6.73 -2.31
C VAL A 191 14.31 5.68 -3.17
N GLY A 192 15.56 5.39 -2.82
CA GLY A 192 16.47 4.55 -3.61
C GLY A 192 16.91 5.21 -4.93
N PRO A 193 17.86 4.61 -5.68
CA PRO A 193 18.35 5.17 -6.95
C PRO A 193 17.36 4.97 -8.11
N PRO A 194 17.56 5.64 -9.27
CA PRO A 194 16.78 5.37 -10.48
C PRO A 194 16.78 3.88 -10.86
N GLY A 195 15.62 3.34 -11.20
CA GLY A 195 15.40 1.93 -11.57
C GLY A 195 15.21 0.97 -10.38
N TRP A 196 15.60 1.39 -9.17
CA TRP A 196 15.65 0.50 -8.01
C TRP A 196 14.29 -0.06 -7.57
N TYR A 197 13.21 0.70 -7.70
CA TYR A 197 11.90 0.30 -7.19
C TYR A 197 11.46 -1.10 -7.64
N LEU A 198 11.76 -1.49 -8.88
CA LEU A 198 11.40 -2.79 -9.44
C LEU A 198 12.42 -3.90 -9.11
N SER A 199 13.68 -3.53 -8.84
CA SER A 199 14.75 -4.46 -8.50
C SER A 199 14.96 -4.60 -6.99
N ARG A 200 14.22 -3.85 -6.16
CA ARG A 200 14.36 -3.90 -4.70
C ARG A 200 14.07 -5.32 -4.18
N PRO A 201 14.73 -5.77 -3.10
CA PRO A 201 14.53 -7.12 -2.57
C PRO A 201 13.07 -7.47 -2.24
N GLY A 202 12.27 -6.50 -1.81
CA GLY A 202 10.87 -6.70 -1.44
C GLY A 202 9.85 -6.67 -2.58
N PHE A 203 10.23 -6.35 -3.83
CA PHE A 203 9.25 -6.11 -4.90
C PHE A 203 8.34 -7.32 -5.15
N ALA A 204 8.96 -8.49 -5.36
CA ALA A 204 8.22 -9.74 -5.57
C ALA A 204 7.39 -10.12 -4.33
N TRP A 205 7.94 -9.88 -3.13
CA TRP A 205 7.24 -10.16 -1.88
C TRP A 205 5.98 -9.30 -1.69
N GLY A 206 5.98 -8.04 -2.13
CA GLY A 206 4.78 -7.20 -2.12
C GLY A 206 3.63 -7.86 -2.91
N GLY A 207 3.92 -8.40 -4.09
CA GLY A 207 2.95 -9.19 -4.87
C GLY A 207 2.44 -10.44 -4.14
N VAL A 208 3.32 -11.15 -3.43
CA VAL A 208 2.94 -12.31 -2.59
C VAL A 208 2.06 -11.87 -1.40
N GLY A 209 2.31 -10.69 -0.83
CA GLY A 209 1.46 -10.10 0.21
C GLY A 209 0.02 -9.87 -0.27
N VAL A 210 -0.14 -9.29 -1.45
CA VAL A 210 -1.46 -9.13 -2.10
C VAL A 210 -2.13 -10.49 -2.35
N ALA A 211 -1.36 -11.49 -2.79
CA ALA A 211 -1.90 -12.85 -2.95
C ALA A 211 -2.38 -13.46 -1.64
N ALA A 212 -1.70 -13.20 -0.51
CA ALA A 212 -2.14 -13.66 0.81
C ALA A 212 -3.47 -13.02 1.24
N VAL A 213 -3.68 -11.72 0.95
CA VAL A 213 -4.98 -11.06 1.17
C VAL A 213 -6.10 -11.80 0.45
N TRP A 214 -5.91 -12.08 -0.86
CA TRP A 214 -6.91 -12.78 -1.66
C TRP A 214 -7.13 -14.22 -1.23
N PHE A 215 -6.06 -14.93 -0.81
CA PHE A 215 -6.18 -16.25 -0.21
C PHE A 215 -7.06 -16.23 1.03
N GLY A 216 -6.86 -15.25 1.93
CA GLY A 216 -7.68 -15.06 3.11
C GLY A 216 -9.16 -14.86 2.79
N ALA A 217 -9.47 -13.97 1.84
CA ALA A 217 -10.84 -13.74 1.41
C ALA A 217 -11.49 -14.99 0.80
N ALA A 218 -10.75 -15.73 -0.02
CA ALA A 218 -11.22 -16.98 -0.60
C ALA A 218 -11.49 -18.06 0.46
N ALA A 219 -10.62 -18.18 1.47
CA ALA A 219 -10.80 -19.11 2.58
C ALA A 219 -12.04 -18.75 3.42
N ALA A 220 -12.26 -17.47 3.71
CA ALA A 220 -13.45 -17.00 4.43
C ALA A 220 -14.74 -17.23 3.63
N LEU A 221 -14.69 -17.06 2.31
CA LEU A 221 -15.81 -17.39 1.42
C LEU A 221 -16.11 -18.90 1.44
N ALA A 222 -15.08 -19.74 1.32
CA ALA A 222 -15.23 -21.19 1.37
C ALA A 222 -15.84 -21.65 2.70
N GLN A 223 -15.36 -21.13 3.84
CA GLN A 223 -15.94 -21.36 5.16
C GLN A 223 -17.44 -21.01 5.16
N THR A 224 -17.79 -19.82 4.68
CA THR A 224 -19.17 -19.33 4.70
C THR A 224 -20.12 -20.15 3.82
N VAL A 225 -19.64 -20.68 2.70
CA VAL A 225 -20.47 -21.40 1.72
C VAL A 225 -20.57 -22.90 2.04
N LEU A 226 -19.58 -23.47 2.73
CA LEU A 226 -19.50 -24.90 3.02
C LEU A 226 -19.88 -25.28 4.45
N ASP A 227 -20.02 -24.29 5.34
CA ASP A 227 -20.70 -24.42 6.64
C ASP A 227 -22.23 -24.43 6.47
#